data_AF-A0A268TJQ7-F1
#
_entry.id   AF-A0A268TJQ7-F1
#
_cell.length_a   1.000
_cell.length_b   1.000
_cell.length_c   1.000
_cell.angle_alpha   90.00
_cell.angle_beta   90.00
_cell.angle_gamma   90.00
#
_symmetry.space_group_name_H-M   'P 1'
#
loop_
_entity.id
_entity.type
_entity.pdbx_description
1 polymer ?
#
loop_
_entity_poly.entity_id
_entity_poly.type
_entity_poly.pdbx_seq_one_letter_code
_entity_poly.pdbx_strand_id
1 'polypeptide(L)'
;MNKLGDFYNFNNLKSIYKDIDSKEDFIQKYIYKLAIKVHSKQDTTKTKYLFKIVGFVLESFANNAFKLLESYKVNEWSLKPLRLLKNKVVLQGKKSNIVVSEQWFVFKNFIGTKLECELVDFIKEKSTDINRVYETWYLVRNERNNFMAIYDESARRFEPDFYFFGKKHGEKSFKILQCFLEPKGAHLIEHDKWKNEFLEVINIESKEIDTDESLHRQEDKSVKLKAVPFFENKDSKTWEEGFLNTLL
;
A
#
# COMPACT_ATOMS: atom_id res chain seq x y z
N MET A 1 -22.00 8.87 -8.21
CA MET A 1 -22.89 9.42 -7.17
C MET A 1 -24.03 8.43 -6.97
N ASN A 2 -23.99 7.61 -5.92
CA ASN A 2 -25.17 6.86 -5.52
C ASN A 2 -26.19 7.86 -5.00
N LYS A 3 -27.41 7.88 -5.54
CA LYS A 3 -28.45 8.73 -4.96
C LYS A 3 -28.72 8.18 -3.57
N LEU A 4 -28.89 9.04 -2.57
CA LEU A 4 -29.16 8.63 -1.17
C LEU A 4 -30.26 7.55 -1.09
N GLY A 5 -31.27 7.62 -1.97
CA GLY A 5 -32.35 6.64 -2.06
C GLY A 5 -31.94 5.24 -2.52
N ASP A 6 -30.85 5.08 -3.29
CA ASP A 6 -30.39 3.79 -3.79
C ASP A 6 -29.85 2.92 -2.63
N PHE A 7 -29.15 3.53 -1.67
CA PHE A 7 -28.66 2.83 -0.47
C PHE A 7 -29.80 2.26 0.39
N TYR A 8 -30.87 3.04 0.61
CA TYR A 8 -32.01 2.64 1.45
C TYR A 8 -33.04 1.75 0.73
N ASN A 9 -32.65 1.12 -0.38
CA ASN A 9 -33.40 0.01 -0.96
C ASN A 9 -33.37 -1.20 0.00
N PHE A 10 -34.49 -1.91 0.13
CA PHE A 10 -34.56 -3.05 1.05
C PHE A 10 -33.54 -4.15 0.72
N ASN A 11 -33.29 -4.42 -0.56
CA ASN A 11 -32.29 -5.40 -0.98
C ASN A 11 -30.88 -5.03 -0.50
N ASN A 12 -30.56 -3.73 -0.55
CA ASN A 12 -29.29 -3.21 -0.05
C ASN A 12 -29.25 -3.23 1.47
N LEU A 13 -30.32 -2.84 2.17
CA LEU A 13 -30.35 -2.91 3.63
C LEU A 13 -30.24 -4.36 4.15
N LYS A 14 -30.91 -5.32 3.51
CA LYS A 14 -30.90 -6.74 3.91
C LYS A 14 -29.55 -7.42 3.66
N SER A 15 -28.77 -6.97 2.68
CA SER A 15 -27.41 -7.48 2.45
C SER A 15 -26.43 -7.07 3.56
N ILE A 16 -26.70 -5.92 4.21
CA ILE A 16 -25.87 -5.33 5.26
C ILE A 16 -26.32 -5.80 6.65
N TYR A 17 -27.61 -5.68 6.91
CA TYR A 17 -28.25 -5.99 8.19
C TYR A 17 -29.10 -7.25 8.03
N LYS A 18 -28.52 -8.41 8.31
CA LYS A 18 -29.15 -9.71 8.00
C LYS A 18 -30.39 -10.00 8.85
N ASP A 19 -30.51 -9.34 9.99
CA ASP A 19 -31.55 -9.49 11.01
C ASP A 19 -32.77 -8.57 10.82
N ILE A 20 -32.88 -7.87 9.68
CA ILE A 20 -34.08 -7.07 9.36
C ILE A 20 -35.03 -7.82 8.43
N ASP A 21 -36.34 -7.74 8.63
CA ASP A 21 -37.32 -8.39 7.73
C ASP A 21 -38.10 -7.39 6.85
N SER A 22 -37.99 -6.10 7.14
CA SER A 22 -38.59 -5.00 6.37
C SER A 22 -37.82 -3.70 6.54
N LYS A 23 -38.18 -2.65 5.79
CA LYS A 23 -37.61 -1.30 5.98
C LYS A 23 -38.07 -0.70 7.31
N GLU A 24 -39.29 -1.00 7.72
CA GLU A 24 -39.87 -0.57 8.99
C GLU A 24 -39.09 -1.18 10.17
N ASP A 25 -38.76 -2.47 10.09
CA ASP A 25 -37.94 -3.16 11.09
C ASP A 25 -36.52 -2.57 11.17
N PHE A 26 -35.91 -2.23 10.03
CA PHE A 26 -34.64 -1.50 9.99
C PHE A 26 -34.72 -0.15 10.71
N ILE A 27 -35.78 0.64 10.46
CA ILE A 27 -35.97 1.94 11.13
C ILE A 27 -36.05 1.75 12.64
N GLN A 28 -36.84 0.79 13.11
CA GLN A 28 -37.02 0.55 14.54
C GLN A 28 -35.73 0.06 15.22
N LYS A 29 -34.99 -0.86 14.57
CA LYS A 29 -33.79 -1.45 15.15
C LYS A 29 -32.59 -0.51 15.14
N TYR A 30 -32.39 0.27 14.08
CA TYR A 30 -31.16 1.02 13.84
C TYR A 30 -31.34 2.53 13.87
N ILE A 31 -32.33 3.07 13.17
CA ILE A 31 -32.49 4.53 13.03
C ILE A 31 -33.11 5.14 14.29
N TYR A 32 -34.14 4.51 14.85
CA TYR A 32 -34.87 5.02 16.02
C TYR A 32 -34.00 5.09 17.28
N LYS A 33 -32.97 4.25 17.37
CA LYS A 33 -32.03 4.23 18.50
C LYS A 33 -30.94 5.30 18.41
N LEU A 34 -30.85 6.06 17.31
CA LEU A 34 -29.82 7.08 17.14
C LEU A 34 -30.10 8.28 18.07
N ALA A 35 -29.19 8.53 19.01
CA ALA A 35 -29.19 9.75 19.81
C ALA A 35 -28.50 10.88 19.05
N ILE A 36 -29.28 11.78 18.44
CA ILE A 36 -28.74 12.90 17.65
C ILE A 36 -28.62 14.13 18.55
N LYS A 37 -27.39 14.61 18.74
CA LYS A 37 -27.12 15.89 19.42
C LYS A 37 -27.13 17.01 18.39
N VAL A 38 -28.08 17.92 18.51
CA VAL A 38 -28.18 19.10 17.65
C VAL A 38 -27.73 20.34 18.43
N HIS A 39 -26.96 21.22 17.79
CA HIS A 39 -26.54 22.47 18.42
C HIS A 39 -27.77 23.36 18.72
N SER A 40 -27.79 23.99 19.89
CA SER A 40 -28.84 24.91 20.36
C SER A 40 -29.20 26.08 19.44
N LYS A 41 -28.35 26.41 18.44
CA LYS A 41 -28.59 27.48 17.46
C LYS A 41 -29.46 27.02 16.27
N GLN A 42 -29.71 25.71 16.15
CA GLN A 42 -30.54 25.15 15.09
C GLN A 42 -32.01 25.19 15.50
N ASP A 43 -32.86 25.72 14.63
CA ASP A 43 -34.29 25.80 14.85
C ASP A 43 -34.96 24.47 14.47
N THR A 44 -35.18 23.61 15.46
CA THR A 44 -35.83 22.31 15.28
C THR A 44 -37.36 22.41 15.22
N THR A 45 -37.95 23.59 15.38
CA THR A 45 -39.42 23.77 15.29
C THR A 45 -39.90 23.88 13.84
N LYS A 46 -39.00 24.27 12.93
CA LYS A 46 -39.29 24.43 11.51
C LYS A 46 -38.98 23.16 10.73
N THR A 47 -39.98 22.65 10.03
CA THR A 47 -39.91 21.43 9.19
C THR A 47 -38.76 21.45 8.19
N LYS A 48 -38.42 22.62 7.63
CA LYS A 48 -37.30 22.76 6.67
C LYS A 48 -35.94 22.40 7.26
N TYR A 49 -35.68 22.76 8.52
CA TYR A 49 -34.41 22.45 9.18
C TYR A 49 -34.39 21.01 9.67
N LEU A 50 -35.52 20.49 10.17
CA LEU A 50 -35.67 19.07 10.49
C LEU A 50 -35.37 18.19 9.27
N PHE A 51 -35.91 18.52 8.10
CA PHE A 51 -35.63 17.79 6.87
C PHE A 51 -34.14 17.79 6.50
N LYS A 52 -33.45 18.93 6.67
CA LYS A 52 -32.01 19.02 6.43
C LYS A 52 -31.18 18.19 7.41
N ILE A 53 -31.55 18.21 8.68
CA ILE A 53 -30.88 17.43 9.73
C ILE A 53 -31.04 15.94 9.44
N VAL A 54 -32.27 15.49 9.11
CA VAL A 54 -32.54 14.10 8.74
C VAL A 54 -31.76 13.70 7.49
N GLY A 55 -31.75 14.54 6.45
CA GLY A 55 -30.97 14.29 5.25
C GLY A 55 -29.48 14.09 5.54
N PHE A 56 -28.88 14.98 6.35
CA PHE A 56 -27.48 14.87 6.77
C PHE A 56 -27.19 13.60 7.59
N VAL A 57 -28.07 13.26 8.53
CA VAL A 57 -27.92 12.06 9.36
C VAL A 57 -28.00 10.80 8.51
N LEU A 58 -28.97 10.71 7.59
CA LEU A 58 -29.11 9.56 6.68
C LEU A 58 -27.93 9.47 5.71
N GLU A 59 -27.39 10.59 5.23
CA GLU A 59 -26.20 10.57 4.37
C GLU A 59 -24.96 10.11 5.14
N SER A 60 -24.77 10.61 6.36
CA SER A 60 -23.68 10.20 7.25
C SER A 60 -23.77 8.72 7.63
N PHE A 61 -24.98 8.24 7.92
CA PHE A 61 -25.24 6.84 8.23
C PHE A 61 -24.91 5.94 7.03
N ALA A 62 -25.41 6.26 5.83
CA ALA A 62 -25.13 5.50 4.62
C ALA A 62 -23.63 5.45 4.33
N ASN A 63 -22.92 6.58 4.42
CA ASN A 63 -21.48 6.65 4.22
C ASN A 63 -20.70 5.80 5.23
N ASN A 64 -21.12 5.78 6.50
CA ASN A 64 -20.49 4.95 7.52
C ASN A 64 -20.77 3.46 7.32
N ALA A 65 -21.99 3.09 6.92
CA ALA A 65 -22.34 1.72 6.60
C ALA A 65 -21.55 1.20 5.38
N PHE A 66 -21.39 2.01 4.33
CA PHE A 66 -20.53 1.67 3.19
C PHE A 66 -19.08 1.45 3.60
N LYS A 67 -18.51 2.30 4.45
CA LYS A 67 -17.15 2.11 4.99
C LYS A 67 -16.99 0.79 5.76
N LEU A 68 -18.04 0.35 6.46
CA LEU A 68 -18.04 -0.93 7.19
C LEU A 68 -18.19 -2.14 6.26
N LEU A 69 -18.94 -2.02 5.17
CA LEU A 69 -19.11 -3.08 4.15
C LEU A 69 -17.90 -3.24 3.25
N GLU A 70 -17.21 -2.14 2.99
CA GLU A 70 -15.85 -2.13 2.43
C GLU A 70 -14.81 -2.60 3.46
N SER A 71 -15.19 -3.41 4.46
CA SER A 71 -14.22 -4.20 5.23
C SER A 71 -13.57 -5.18 4.26
N TYR A 72 -12.53 -4.72 3.58
CA TYR A 72 -11.66 -5.53 2.75
C TYR A 72 -11.22 -6.74 3.57
N LYS A 73 -11.56 -7.93 3.09
CA LYS A 73 -10.94 -9.14 3.62
C LYS A 73 -9.55 -9.23 3.03
N VAL A 74 -8.54 -8.87 3.82
CA VAL A 74 -7.15 -9.09 3.46
C VAL A 74 -6.91 -10.60 3.50
N ASN A 75 -6.61 -11.17 2.33
CA ASN A 75 -6.24 -12.57 2.23
C ASN A 75 -4.75 -12.73 2.54
N GLU A 76 -4.32 -13.97 2.73
CA GLU A 76 -2.89 -14.28 2.87
C GLU A 76 -2.07 -13.75 1.68
N TRP A 77 -0.80 -13.48 1.94
CA TRP A 77 0.14 -13.04 0.91
C TRP A 77 0.19 -14.06 -0.21
N SER A 78 0.06 -13.60 -1.46
CA SER A 78 0.16 -14.46 -2.64
C SER A 78 1.06 -13.80 -3.67
N LEU A 79 1.94 -14.60 -4.28
CA LEU A 79 2.79 -14.13 -5.36
C LEU A 79 1.97 -13.96 -6.63
N LYS A 80 2.16 -12.82 -7.30
CA LYS A 80 1.58 -12.54 -8.61
C LYS A 80 2.70 -12.34 -9.62
N PRO A 81 2.60 -12.94 -10.82
CA PRO A 81 3.58 -12.69 -11.86
C PRO A 81 3.55 -11.21 -12.22
N LEU A 82 4.72 -10.57 -12.27
CA LEU A 82 4.84 -9.18 -12.69
C LEU A 82 4.42 -9.08 -14.17
N ARG A 83 3.20 -8.60 -14.43
CA ARG A 83 2.71 -8.42 -15.80
C ARG A 83 3.31 -7.15 -16.39
N LEU A 84 4.29 -7.35 -17.27
CA LEU A 84 4.86 -6.40 -18.25
C LEU A 84 4.93 -4.94 -17.78
N LEU A 85 6.11 -4.52 -17.31
CA LEU A 85 6.53 -3.13 -17.39
C LEU A 85 6.66 -2.77 -18.88
N LYS A 86 5.66 -2.10 -19.45
CA LYS A 86 5.76 -1.59 -20.82
C LYS A 86 6.72 -0.41 -20.83
N ASN A 87 7.46 -0.25 -21.93
CA ASN A 87 8.24 0.95 -22.17
C ASN A 87 7.33 2.18 -22.04
N LYS A 88 7.69 3.11 -21.18
CA LYS A 88 6.96 4.35 -20.93
C LYS A 88 7.77 5.51 -21.48
N VAL A 89 7.14 6.35 -22.29
CA VAL A 89 7.73 7.61 -22.73
C VAL A 89 7.44 8.66 -21.67
N VAL A 90 8.48 9.26 -21.10
CA VAL A 90 8.37 10.35 -20.13
C VAL A 90 8.69 11.65 -20.84
N LEU A 91 7.78 12.62 -20.80
CA LEU A 91 7.98 13.95 -21.38
C LEU A 91 8.83 14.82 -20.44
N GLN A 92 9.88 15.45 -20.98
CA GLN A 92 10.92 16.11 -20.20
C GLN A 92 10.56 17.55 -19.78
N GLY A 93 10.85 17.89 -18.52
CA GLY A 93 11.04 19.27 -18.04
C GLY A 93 12.53 19.57 -17.78
N LYS A 94 12.97 20.82 -17.93
CA LYS A 94 14.39 21.27 -18.02
C LYS A 94 15.32 20.97 -16.82
N LYS A 95 14.87 20.32 -15.73
CA LYS A 95 15.69 19.98 -14.56
C LYS A 95 15.36 18.59 -14.05
N SER A 96 16.15 17.61 -14.44
CA SER A 96 16.07 16.24 -13.92
C SER A 96 17.47 15.70 -13.69
N ASN A 97 17.69 15.06 -12.53
CA ASN A 97 18.91 14.30 -12.27
C ASN A 97 18.81 12.99 -13.05
N ILE A 98 19.78 12.72 -13.94
CA ILE A 98 19.82 11.51 -14.76
C ILE A 98 20.81 10.56 -14.12
N VAL A 99 20.37 9.34 -13.79
CA VAL A 99 21.27 8.24 -13.43
C VAL A 99 21.45 7.36 -14.66
N VAL A 100 22.71 7.07 -15.00
CA VAL A 100 23.08 6.20 -16.11
C VAL A 100 22.85 4.74 -15.71
N SER A 101 22.27 3.95 -16.64
CA SER A 101 21.92 2.54 -16.45
C SER A 101 23.07 1.70 -15.91
N GLU A 102 22.79 0.97 -14.84
CA GLU A 102 23.62 -0.11 -14.32
C GLU A 102 22.98 -1.46 -14.70
N GLN A 103 23.76 -2.56 -14.74
CA GLN A 103 23.22 -3.87 -15.13
C GLN A 103 22.17 -4.41 -14.13
N TRP A 104 22.35 -4.11 -12.86
CA TRP A 104 21.44 -4.47 -11.77
C TRP A 104 20.22 -3.54 -11.68
N PHE A 105 20.16 -2.45 -12.46
CA PHE A 105 19.04 -1.53 -12.45
C PHE A 105 18.19 -1.70 -13.71
N VAL A 106 16.92 -2.10 -13.53
CA VAL A 106 16.06 -2.50 -14.65
C VAL A 106 15.75 -1.34 -15.62
N PHE A 107 15.84 -0.10 -15.16
CA PHE A 107 15.51 1.08 -15.94
C PHE A 107 16.73 1.64 -16.67
N LYS A 108 16.67 1.65 -18.01
CA LYS A 108 17.74 2.19 -18.87
C LYS A 108 17.99 3.69 -18.64
N ASN A 109 16.92 4.45 -18.48
CA ASN A 109 16.97 5.87 -18.18
C ASN A 109 16.12 6.11 -16.94
N PHE A 110 16.73 6.60 -15.88
CA PHE A 110 16.03 6.93 -14.65
C PHE A 110 16.06 8.43 -14.39
N ILE A 111 14.87 8.97 -14.23
CA ILE A 111 14.61 10.35 -13.83
C ILE A 111 13.79 10.25 -12.55
N GLY A 112 14.47 10.56 -11.44
CA GLY A 112 13.91 10.57 -10.10
C GLY A 112 13.92 11.97 -9.48
N THR A 113 13.25 12.07 -8.35
CA THR A 113 13.46 13.13 -7.37
C THR A 113 14.90 13.07 -6.83
N LYS A 114 15.36 14.16 -6.22
CA LYS A 114 16.69 14.21 -5.60
C LYS A 114 16.93 13.02 -4.65
N LEU A 115 15.94 12.69 -3.83
CA LEU A 115 16.05 11.65 -2.83
C LEU A 115 16.04 10.24 -3.45
N GLU A 116 15.24 9.99 -4.48
CA GLU A 116 15.30 8.72 -5.21
C GLU A 116 16.66 8.55 -5.91
N CYS A 117 17.25 9.62 -6.46
CA CYS A 117 18.60 9.56 -7.02
C CYS A 117 19.65 9.24 -5.95
N GLU A 118 19.58 9.87 -4.77
CA GLU A 118 20.49 9.59 -3.66
C GLU A 118 20.41 8.14 -3.18
N LEU A 119 19.21 7.53 -3.20
CA LEU A 119 19.04 6.12 -2.87
C LEU A 119 19.73 5.21 -3.89
N VAL A 120 19.56 5.50 -5.18
CA VAL A 120 20.19 4.73 -6.26
C VAL A 120 21.72 4.86 -6.18
N ASP A 121 22.23 6.06 -5.91
CA ASP A 121 23.66 6.31 -5.72
C ASP A 121 24.21 5.53 -4.51
N PHE A 122 23.50 5.53 -3.38
CA PHE A 122 23.87 4.73 -2.20
C PHE A 122 23.95 3.23 -2.52
N ILE A 123 22.95 2.69 -3.23
CA ILE A 123 22.94 1.27 -3.64
C ILE A 123 24.08 0.97 -4.61
N LYS A 124 24.39 1.92 -5.51
CA LYS A 124 25.54 1.80 -6.41
C LYS A 124 26.86 1.73 -5.64
N GLU A 125 27.05 2.56 -4.63
CA GLU A 125 28.24 2.52 -3.75
C GLU A 125 28.36 1.17 -3.03
N LYS A 126 27.24 0.57 -2.59
CA LYS A 126 27.20 -0.74 -1.92
C LYS A 126 27.16 -1.95 -2.87
N SER A 127 27.11 -1.73 -4.19
CA SER A 127 26.94 -2.81 -5.18
C SER A 127 28.00 -3.91 -5.07
N THR A 128 29.24 -3.56 -4.73
CA THR A 128 30.32 -4.54 -4.55
C THR A 128 30.07 -5.45 -3.37
N ASP A 129 29.53 -4.93 -2.27
CA ASP A 129 29.19 -5.73 -1.09
C ASP A 129 27.96 -6.59 -1.34
N ILE A 130 26.96 -6.07 -2.05
CA ILE A 130 25.78 -6.83 -2.49
C ILE A 130 26.20 -8.01 -3.39
N ASN A 131 27.11 -7.79 -4.35
CA ASN A 131 27.64 -8.82 -5.23
C ASN A 131 28.40 -9.95 -4.49
N ARG A 132 28.84 -9.74 -3.24
CA ARG A 132 29.45 -10.79 -2.42
C ARG A 132 28.41 -11.74 -1.82
N VAL A 133 27.20 -11.25 -1.58
CA VAL A 133 26.11 -11.99 -0.93
C VAL A 133 25.17 -12.63 -1.97
N TYR A 134 24.95 -11.94 -3.09
CA TYR A 134 23.96 -12.30 -4.09
C TYR A 134 24.58 -12.72 -5.43
N GLU A 135 24.16 -13.89 -5.93
CA GLU A 135 24.51 -14.39 -7.27
C GLU A 135 23.89 -13.51 -8.36
N THR A 136 22.66 -13.05 -8.13
CA THR A 136 21.95 -12.16 -9.04
C THR A 136 21.03 -11.27 -8.23
N TRP A 137 21.00 -9.98 -8.57
CA TRP A 137 20.09 -9.04 -7.95
C TRP A 137 19.66 -7.92 -8.90
N TYR A 138 18.49 -7.36 -8.62
CA TYR A 138 17.88 -6.28 -9.37
C TYR A 138 17.27 -5.25 -8.45
N LEU A 139 17.46 -3.98 -8.79
CA LEU A 139 16.69 -2.88 -8.25
C LEU A 139 15.61 -2.48 -9.28
N VAL A 140 14.36 -2.45 -8.83
CA VAL A 140 13.18 -2.14 -9.67
C VAL A 140 12.40 -1.01 -9.03
N ARG A 141 12.33 0.14 -9.71
CA ARG A 141 11.44 1.24 -9.33
C ARG A 141 9.98 0.85 -9.58
N ASN A 142 9.11 1.19 -8.63
CA ASN A 142 7.67 1.15 -8.76
C ASN A 142 7.15 2.41 -9.45
N GLU A 143 6.85 2.33 -10.74
CA GLU A 143 6.27 3.42 -11.53
C GLU A 143 4.75 3.57 -11.29
N ARG A 144 4.31 3.49 -10.02
CA ARG A 144 2.89 3.39 -9.59
C ARG A 144 2.16 2.25 -10.28
N ASN A 145 2.82 1.10 -10.36
CA ASN A 145 2.21 -0.09 -10.94
C ASN A 145 1.27 -0.72 -9.90
N ASN A 146 -0.03 -0.78 -10.21
CA ASN A 146 -1.04 -1.36 -9.32
C ASN A 146 -0.73 -2.81 -8.91
N PHE A 147 0.02 -3.57 -9.73
CA PHE A 147 0.45 -4.94 -9.40
C PHE A 147 1.60 -5.00 -8.38
N MET A 148 2.24 -3.86 -8.11
CA MET A 148 3.31 -3.67 -7.13
C MET A 148 2.82 -2.84 -5.95
N ALA A 149 1.52 -2.88 -5.65
CA ALA A 149 0.99 -2.37 -4.39
C ALA A 149 0.87 -3.51 -3.39
N ILE A 150 1.15 -3.23 -2.13
CA ILE A 150 0.96 -4.14 -1.02
C ILE A 150 -0.07 -3.58 -0.05
N TYR A 151 -0.69 -4.46 0.73
CA TYR A 151 -1.80 -4.11 1.60
C TYR A 151 -1.51 -4.62 3.00
N ASP A 152 -1.73 -3.78 4.00
CA ASP A 152 -1.65 -4.20 5.39
C ASP A 152 -2.92 -4.94 5.82
N GLU A 153 -2.97 -5.40 7.08
CA GLU A 153 -4.12 -6.11 7.65
C GLU A 153 -5.42 -5.29 7.67
N SER A 154 -5.31 -3.95 7.62
CA SER A 154 -6.44 -3.03 7.51
C SER A 154 -6.78 -2.68 6.06
N ALA A 155 -6.19 -3.38 5.09
CA ALA A 155 -6.29 -3.14 3.65
C ALA A 155 -5.88 -1.74 3.21
N ARG A 156 -5.03 -1.07 3.98
CA ARG A 156 -4.40 0.17 3.58
C ARG A 156 -3.39 -0.15 2.49
N ARG A 157 -3.59 0.49 1.33
CA ARG A 157 -2.72 0.35 0.16
C ARG A 157 -1.40 1.10 0.40
N PHE A 158 -0.29 0.40 0.26
CA PHE A 158 1.06 0.95 0.29
C PHE A 158 1.77 0.63 -1.03
N GLU A 159 2.44 1.64 -1.60
CA GLU A 159 3.17 1.54 -2.87
C GLU A 159 4.63 1.92 -2.62
N PRO A 160 5.49 0.95 -2.27
CA PRO A 160 6.92 1.17 -2.13
C PRO A 160 7.51 1.75 -3.41
N ASP A 161 8.37 2.76 -3.31
CA ASP A 161 9.01 3.38 -4.48
C ASP A 161 10.02 2.45 -5.20
N PHE A 162 10.75 1.60 -4.47
CA PHE A 162 11.62 0.59 -5.08
C PHE A 162 11.51 -0.77 -4.42
N TYR A 163 11.85 -1.77 -5.23
CA TYR A 163 11.91 -3.18 -4.92
C TYR A 163 13.32 -3.68 -5.20
N PHE A 164 13.97 -4.23 -4.19
CA PHE A 164 15.17 -5.05 -4.39
C PHE A 164 14.75 -6.51 -4.54
N PHE A 165 15.24 -7.18 -5.58
CA PHE A 165 15.14 -8.63 -5.75
C PHE A 165 16.54 -9.23 -5.73
N GLY A 166 16.82 -10.21 -4.87
CA GLY A 166 18.13 -10.85 -4.82
C GLY A 166 18.07 -12.35 -4.56
N LYS A 167 18.88 -13.11 -5.30
CA LYS A 167 19.13 -14.55 -5.11
C LYS A 167 20.50 -14.74 -4.47
N LYS A 168 20.56 -15.29 -3.25
CA LYS A 168 21.83 -15.48 -2.53
C LYS A 168 22.67 -16.62 -3.10
N HIS A 169 23.99 -16.51 -2.99
CA HIS A 169 24.89 -17.60 -3.35
C HIS A 169 24.64 -18.84 -2.49
N GLY A 170 24.61 -20.02 -3.13
CA GLY A 170 24.55 -21.31 -2.43
C GLY A 170 23.18 -21.72 -1.87
N GLU A 171 22.12 -20.91 -2.03
CA GLU A 171 20.76 -21.34 -1.70
C GLU A 171 20.28 -22.40 -2.72
N LYS A 172 19.96 -23.61 -2.22
CA LYS A 172 19.57 -24.77 -3.05
C LYS A 172 18.22 -24.58 -3.75
N SER A 173 17.33 -23.82 -3.13
CA SER A 173 16.07 -23.38 -3.69
C SER A 173 16.20 -21.92 -4.06
N PHE A 174 15.70 -21.55 -5.23
CA PHE A 174 15.51 -20.18 -5.63
C PHE A 174 14.59 -19.46 -4.63
N LYS A 175 15.21 -18.70 -3.71
CA LYS A 175 14.53 -17.79 -2.80
C LYS A 175 14.95 -16.39 -3.18
N ILE A 176 13.95 -15.58 -3.53
CA ILE A 176 14.18 -14.17 -3.83
C ILE A 176 13.93 -13.39 -2.54
N LEU A 177 14.88 -12.54 -2.15
CA LEU A 177 14.64 -11.52 -1.14
C LEU A 177 13.99 -10.31 -1.79
N GLN A 178 12.78 -9.95 -1.34
CA GLN A 178 12.11 -8.72 -1.75
C GLN A 178 12.22 -7.68 -0.62
N CYS A 179 12.87 -6.54 -0.89
CA CYS A 179 12.92 -5.42 0.06
C CYS A 179 12.18 -4.20 -0.48
N PHE A 180 11.35 -3.60 0.36
CA PHE A 180 10.65 -2.36 0.10
C PHE A 180 11.50 -1.16 0.50
N LEU A 181 11.66 -0.23 -0.43
CA LEU A 181 12.49 0.96 -0.27
C LEU A 181 11.60 2.18 -0.52
N GLU A 182 11.50 3.07 0.46
CA GLU A 182 10.77 4.32 0.30
C GLU A 182 11.63 5.52 0.76
N PRO A 183 12.01 6.42 -0.16
CA PRO A 183 12.55 7.73 0.15
C PRO A 183 11.52 8.64 0.84
N LYS A 184 11.85 9.12 2.04
CA LYS A 184 11.03 10.06 2.81
C LYS A 184 11.38 11.53 2.54
N GLY A 185 10.38 12.31 2.12
CA GLY A 185 10.44 13.76 2.27
C GLY A 185 10.32 14.16 3.75
N ALA A 186 11.19 15.06 4.22
CA ALA A 186 11.23 15.53 5.62
C ALA A 186 9.88 16.06 6.17
N HIS A 187 8.93 16.41 5.31
CA HIS A 187 7.61 16.94 5.67
C HIS A 187 6.51 15.89 5.94
N LEU A 188 6.77 14.58 5.79
CA LEU A 188 5.73 13.53 5.81
C LEU A 188 5.65 12.69 7.10
N ILE A 189 6.42 13.05 8.13
CA ILE A 189 6.69 12.20 9.30
C ILE A 189 5.42 11.78 10.06
N GLU A 190 4.44 12.68 10.24
CA GLU A 190 3.21 12.34 10.98
C GLU A 190 2.19 11.54 10.15
N HIS A 191 2.11 11.78 8.83
CA HIS A 191 1.14 11.13 7.97
C HIS A 191 1.49 9.67 7.65
N ASP A 192 2.78 9.32 7.69
CA ASP A 192 3.30 8.00 7.29
C ASP A 192 3.63 7.08 8.48
N LYS A 193 3.19 7.41 9.71
CA LYS A 193 3.45 6.58 10.90
C LYS A 193 3.02 5.13 10.69
N TRP A 194 1.84 4.93 10.13
CA TRP A 194 1.33 3.58 9.88
C TRP A 194 2.14 2.80 8.85
N LYS A 195 2.80 3.48 7.89
CA LYS A 195 3.68 2.81 6.93
C LYS A 195 4.96 2.35 7.60
N ASN A 196 5.52 3.12 8.56
CA ASN A 196 6.63 2.66 9.41
C ASN A 196 6.26 1.39 10.14
N GLU A 197 5.14 1.44 10.86
CA GLU A 197 4.63 0.29 11.63
C GLU A 197 4.43 -0.92 10.69
N PHE A 198 3.92 -0.70 9.47
CA PHE A 198 3.74 -1.77 8.50
C PHE A 198 5.05 -2.38 7.99
N LEU A 199 6.06 -1.55 7.66
CA LEU A 199 7.39 -2.04 7.26
C LEU A 199 8.07 -2.81 8.41
N GLU A 200 7.94 -2.33 9.65
CA GLU A 200 8.48 -3.03 10.82
C GLU A 200 7.84 -4.42 11.00
N VAL A 201 6.52 -4.52 10.86
CA VAL A 201 5.80 -5.81 10.89
C VAL A 201 6.32 -6.77 9.82
N ILE A 202 6.49 -6.30 8.58
CA ILE A 202 7.03 -7.12 7.48
C ILE A 202 8.44 -7.64 7.82
N ASN A 203 9.29 -6.81 8.43
CA ASN A 203 10.65 -7.20 8.76
C ASN A 203 10.71 -8.20 9.93
N ILE A 204 9.85 -8.03 10.95
CA ILE A 204 9.77 -8.93 12.11
C ILE A 204 9.24 -10.30 11.71
N GLU A 205 8.19 -10.35 10.89
CA GLU A 205 7.52 -11.59 10.56
C GLU A 205 8.26 -12.42 9.51
N SER A 206 9.20 -11.82 8.77
CA SER A 206 10.00 -12.43 7.69
C SER A 206 9.26 -13.58 6.99
N LYS A 207 8.31 -13.24 6.13
CA LYS A 207 7.39 -14.23 5.55
C LYS A 207 8.03 -14.94 4.36
N GLU A 208 8.02 -16.28 4.40
CA GLU A 208 8.26 -17.11 3.23
C GLU A 208 6.90 -17.34 2.54
N ILE A 209 6.80 -16.90 1.29
CA ILE A 209 5.57 -17.01 0.48
C ILE A 209 5.86 -18.00 -0.63
N ASP A 210 5.12 -19.11 -0.65
CA ASP A 210 5.27 -20.12 -1.70
C ASP A 210 4.69 -19.62 -3.03
N THR A 211 5.33 -20.03 -4.13
CA THR A 211 4.82 -19.76 -5.46
C THR A 211 3.62 -20.65 -5.76
N ASP A 212 2.62 -20.07 -6.44
CA ASP A 212 1.50 -20.84 -6.96
C ASP A 212 2.03 -21.82 -8.01
N GLU A 213 1.90 -23.12 -7.78
CA GLU A 213 2.39 -24.19 -8.67
C GLU A 213 1.83 -24.07 -10.10
N SER A 214 0.68 -23.39 -10.29
CA SER A 214 0.10 -23.11 -11.60
C SER A 214 0.90 -22.07 -12.41
N LEU A 215 1.80 -21.33 -11.78
CA LEU A 215 2.77 -20.45 -12.43
C LEU A 215 3.95 -21.28 -12.96
N HIS A 216 3.69 -22.13 -13.95
CA HIS A 216 4.60 -23.11 -14.59
C HIS A 216 5.92 -22.56 -15.20
N ARG A 217 6.29 -21.30 -14.94
CA ARG A 217 7.45 -20.61 -15.52
C ARG A 217 8.44 -20.04 -14.51
N GLN A 218 8.20 -20.16 -13.20
CA GLN A 218 9.16 -19.69 -12.19
C GLN A 218 10.03 -20.85 -11.71
N GLU A 219 11.35 -20.69 -11.82
CA GLU A 219 12.31 -21.56 -11.14
C GLU A 219 12.27 -21.34 -9.62
N ASP A 220 11.76 -20.18 -9.20
CA ASP A 220 11.55 -19.75 -7.81
C ASP A 220 10.38 -20.50 -7.15
N LYS A 221 10.67 -21.19 -6.03
CA LYS A 221 9.67 -21.95 -5.27
C LYS A 221 9.06 -21.15 -4.12
N SER A 222 9.79 -20.16 -3.63
CA SER A 222 9.33 -19.29 -2.55
C SER A 222 10.06 -17.95 -2.57
N VAL A 223 9.46 -16.93 -1.97
CA VAL A 223 10.03 -15.59 -1.82
C VAL A 223 10.08 -15.24 -0.34
N LYS A 224 11.23 -14.75 0.12
CA LYS A 224 11.36 -14.17 1.46
C LYS A 224 11.10 -12.67 1.37
N LEU A 225 10.10 -12.23 2.11
CA LEU A 225 9.75 -10.81 2.20
C LEU A 225 10.49 -10.15 3.36
N LYS A 226 11.13 -9.00 3.10
CA LYS A 226 11.66 -8.11 4.12
C LYS A 226 11.34 -6.66 3.80
N ALA A 227 11.55 -5.79 4.77
CA ALA A 227 11.43 -4.37 4.62
C ALA A 227 12.67 -3.72 5.24
N VAL A 228 13.22 -2.72 4.56
CA VAL A 228 14.19 -1.83 5.19
C VAL A 228 13.46 -0.64 5.81
N PRO A 229 14.09 0.08 6.76
CA PRO A 229 13.58 1.37 7.23
C PRO A 229 13.35 2.36 6.08
N PHE A 230 12.80 3.54 6.33
CA PHE A 230 12.69 4.55 5.27
C PHE A 230 14.04 5.20 4.95
N PHE A 231 14.25 5.52 3.67
CA PHE A 231 15.44 6.23 3.24
C PHE A 231 15.27 7.73 3.47
N GLU A 232 16.10 8.33 4.33
CA GLU A 232 16.04 9.77 4.62
C GLU A 232 17.03 10.58 3.79
N ASN A 233 18.26 10.07 3.67
CA ASN A 233 19.35 10.58 2.86
C ASN A 233 20.48 9.55 2.86
N LYS A 234 21.41 9.69 1.93
CA LYS A 234 22.52 8.74 1.76
C LYS A 234 23.52 8.69 2.93
N ASP A 235 23.60 9.75 3.75
CA ASP A 235 24.55 9.87 4.86
C ASP A 235 23.94 9.43 6.21
N SER A 236 22.70 8.93 6.20
CA SER A 236 22.00 8.47 7.39
C SER A 236 22.56 7.14 7.88
N LYS A 237 23.24 7.17 9.04
CA LYS A 237 23.78 5.96 9.70
C LYS A 237 22.70 4.96 10.05
N THR A 238 21.56 5.44 10.56
CA THR A 238 20.42 4.59 10.93
C THR A 238 19.90 3.82 9.72
N TRP A 239 19.83 4.49 8.56
CA TRP A 239 19.48 3.83 7.31
C TRP A 239 20.54 2.82 6.89
N GLU A 240 21.82 3.20 6.90
CA GLU A 240 22.90 2.31 6.47
C GLU A 240 22.93 1.03 7.32
N GLU A 241 22.87 1.14 8.64
CA GLU A 241 22.81 0.00 9.55
C GLU A 241 21.57 -0.87 9.29
N GLY A 242 20.40 -0.26 9.11
CA GLY A 242 19.17 -0.96 8.77
C GLY A 242 19.25 -1.70 7.43
N PHE A 243 19.83 -1.06 6.42
CA PHE A 243 20.07 -1.64 5.10
C PHE A 243 21.00 -2.85 5.21
N LEU A 244 22.16 -2.69 5.85
CA LEU A 244 23.15 -3.75 6.02
C LEU A 244 22.56 -4.95 6.75
N ASN A 245 21.91 -4.74 7.90
CA ASN A 245 21.31 -5.82 8.69
C ASN A 245 20.18 -6.58 7.96
N THR A 246 19.51 -5.92 7.02
CA THR A 246 18.38 -6.50 6.29
C THR A 246 18.86 -7.27 5.05
N LEU A 247 19.76 -6.65 4.28
CA LEU A 247 20.16 -7.07 2.94
C LEU A 247 21.49 -7.83 2.89
N LEU A 248 22.47 -7.53 3.73
CA LEU A 248 23.76 -8.23 3.69
C LEU A 248 23.80 -9.32 4.77
#